data_AF-A0A741CQA5-F1
#
_entry.id   AF-A0A741CQA5-F1
#
_cell.length_a   1.000
_cell.length_b   1.000
_cell.length_c   1.000
_cell.angle_alpha   90.00
_cell.angle_beta   90.00
_cell.angle_gamma   90.00
#
_symmetry.space_group_name_H-M   'P 1'
#
loop_
_entity.id
_entity.type
_entity.pdbx_description
1 polymer ?
#
loop_
_entity_poly.entity_id
_entity_poly.type
_entity_poly.pdbx_seq_one_letter_code
_entity_poly.pdbx_strand_id
1 'polypeptide(L)' 'MTLDDEIKEKILQLSDSLLIIDSWNSIADELSDSFEW' A
#
# COMPACT_ATOMS: atom_id res chain seq x y z
N MET A 1 21.06 0.09 19.35
CA MET A 1 20.16 0.03 18.18
C MET A 1 21.04 0.14 16.96
N THR A 2 21.01 -0.86 16.09
CA THR A 2 21.84 -0.91 14.88
C THR A 2 21.04 -0.42 13.67
N LEU A 3 21.72 0.00 12.61
CA LEU A 3 21.08 0.48 11.38
C LEU A 3 20.13 -0.58 10.78
N ASP A 4 20.47 -1.87 10.96
CA ASP A 4 19.64 -3.02 10.62
C ASP A 4 18.32 -3.07 11.40
N ASP A 5 18.32 -2.67 12.68
CA ASP A 5 17.11 -2.63 13.49
C ASP A 5 16.15 -1.53 12.99
N GLU A 6 16.70 -0.35 12.66
CA GLU A 6 15.92 0.77 12.11
C GLU A 6 15.31 0.45 10.74
N ILE A 7 16.06 -0.23 9.86
CA ILE A 7 15.56 -0.66 8.55
C ILE A 7 14.44 -1.69 8.72
N LYS A 8 14.59 -2.65 9.64
CA LYS A 8 13.55 -3.65 9.92
C LYS A 8 12.27 -3.01 10.45
N GLU A 9 12.36 -2.07 11.37
CA GLU A 9 11.18 -1.36 11.89
C GLU A 9 10.47 -0.53 10.80
N LYS A 10 11.23 0.16 9.94
CA LYS A 10 10.68 0.93 8.82
C LYS A 10 9.92 0.04 7.84
N ILE A 11 10.47 -1.14 7.52
CA ILE A 11 9.84 -2.12 6.60
C ILE A 11 8.60 -2.74 7.24
N LEU A 12 8.63 -3.05 8.53
CA LEU A 12 7.48 -3.53 9.29
C LEU A 12 6.34 -2.51 9.29
N GLN A 13 6.62 -1.23 9.55
CA GLN A 13 5.61 -0.15 9.48
C GLN A 13 5.02 0.02 8.08
N LEU A 14 5.83 -0.15 7.02
CA LEU A 14 5.36 -0.10 5.63
C LEU A 14 4.47 -1.29 5.28
N SER A 15 4.70 -2.45 5.89
CA SER A 15 3.94 -3.69 5.66
C SER A 15 2.51 -3.59 6.18
N ASP A 16 2.25 -2.85 7.26
CA ASP A 16 0.88 -2.52 7.69
C ASP A 16 0.21 -1.52 6.73
N SER A 17 1.00 -0.65 6.09
CA SER A 17 0.53 0.30 5.07
C SER A 17 0.21 -0.37 3.72
N LEU A 18 0.73 -1.58 3.49
CA LEU A 18 0.46 -2.40 2.30
C LEU A 18 -1.00 -2.90 2.23
N LEU A 19 -1.80 -2.78 3.31
CA LEU A 19 -3.26 -2.96 3.25
C LEU A 19 -3.94 -1.99 2.28
N ILE A 20 -3.31 -0.85 1.99
CA ILE A 20 -3.77 0.10 0.96
C ILE A 20 -3.64 -0.51 -0.44
N ILE A 21 -2.75 -1.49 -0.64
CA ILE A 21 -2.50 -2.06 -1.96
C ILE A 21 -3.62 -3.02 -2.41
N ASP A 22 -4.27 -3.73 -1.49
CA ASP A 22 -5.48 -4.50 -1.80
C ASP A 22 -6.65 -3.58 -2.22
N SER A 23 -6.59 -2.29 -1.88
CA SER A 23 -7.57 -1.30 -2.30
C SER A 23 -7.34 -0.78 -3.73
N TRP A 24 -6.18 -1.01 -4.35
CA TRP A 24 -5.91 -0.46 -5.70
C TRP A 24 -6.77 -1.10 -6.78
N ASN A 25 -7.09 -2.39 -6.67
CA ASN A 25 -8.02 -3.03 -7.61
C ASN A 25 -9.42 -2.44 -7.49
N SER A 26 -9.91 -2.26 -6.26
CA SER A 26 -11.21 -1.63 -6.02
C SER A 26 -11.27 -0.18 -6.50
N ILE A 27 -10.20 0.59 -6.30
CA ILE A 27 -10.09 1.97 -6.80
C ILE A 27 -10.04 2.00 -8.33
N ALA A 28 -9.32 1.05 -8.96
CA ALA A 28 -9.24 0.96 -10.41
C ALA A 28 -10.58 0.57 -11.04
N ASP A 29 -11.30 -0.38 -10.44
CA ASP A 29 -12.64 -0.79 -10.85
C ASP A 29 -13.64 0.39 -10.73
N GLU A 30 -13.65 1.10 -9.60
CA GLU A 30 -14.53 2.27 -9.38
C GLU A 30 -14.25 3.41 -10.38
N LEU A 31 -12.98 3.66 -10.67
CA LEU A 31 -12.58 4.68 -11.64
C LEU A 31 -12.90 4.28 -13.07
N SER A 32 -12.75 2.99 -13.41
CA SER A 32 -13.11 2.43 -14.71
C SER A 32 -14.61 2.52 -14.96
N ASP A 33 -15.44 2.24 -13.96
CA ASP A 33 -16.89 2.34 -14.06
C ASP A 33 -17.39 3.81 -14.08
N SER A 34 -16.63 4.73 -13.47
CA SER A 34 -16.97 6.17 -13.45
C SER A 34 -16.55 6.94 -14.70
N PHE A 35 -15.66 6.38 -15.52
CA PHE A 35 -15.22 6.99 -16.77
C PHE A 35 -15.92 6.34 -17.96
N GLU A 36 -16.88 7.05 -18.57
CA GLU A 36 -17.34 6.74 -19.93
C GLU A 36 -16.30 7.20 -20.96
N TRP A 37 -15.27 6.38 -21.16
CA TRP A 37 -14.48 6.29 -22.39
C TRP A 37 -15.32 6.01 -23.64
#